data_AF-A0A920R2J4-F1
#
_entry.id   AF-A0A920R2J4-F1
#
_cell.length_a   1.000
_cell.length_b   1.000
_cell.length_c   1.000
_cell.angle_alpha   90.00
_cell.angle_beta   90.00
_cell.angle_gamma   90.00
#
_symmetry.space_group_name_H-M   'P 1'
#
loop_
_entity.id
_entity.type
_entity.pdbx_description
1 polymer ?
#
loop_
_entity_poly.entity_id
_entity_poly.type
_entity_poly.pdbx_seq_one_letter_code
_entity_poly.pdbx_strand_id
1 'polypeptide(L)'
;MPEPQCIMVSVFIDDCTPGKSPLLAIPGSQHHGLLDSKLHEDAEGRGYALHHIDRAALAKLADEGGIEPIMGKAGTVAFVTATGFPWITQ
;
A
#
# COMPACT_ATOMS: atom_id res chain seq x y z
N MET A 1 9.80 8.59 9.59
CA MET A 1 8.86 8.80 10.72
C MET A 1 8.99 7.65 11.71
N PRO A 2 9.33 7.87 12.99
CA PRO A 2 9.49 6.77 13.98
C PRO A 2 8.17 6.01 14.26
N GLU A 3 7.03 6.70 14.12
CA GLU A 3 5.69 6.11 14.14
C GLU A 3 4.91 6.55 12.89
N PRO A 4 4.10 5.67 12.28
CA PRO A 4 3.26 6.03 11.14
C PRO A 4 2.08 6.90 11.57
N GLN A 5 2.30 8.22 11.62
CA GLN A 5 1.25 9.22 11.89
C GLN A 5 0.78 9.89 10.59
N CYS A 6 0.68 9.14 9.50
CA CYS A 6 0.21 9.65 8.22
C CYS A 6 -0.87 8.74 7.65
N ILE A 7 -1.71 9.32 6.79
CA ILE A 7 -2.76 8.62 6.07
C ILE A 7 -2.59 8.91 4.58
N MET A 8 -2.66 7.86 3.77
CA MET A 8 -2.77 8.01 2.33
C MET A 8 -4.23 8.33 2.01
N VAL A 9 -4.45 9.43 1.28
CA VAL A 9 -5.77 9.83 0.80
C VAL A 9 -5.77 9.70 -0.71
N SER A 10 -6.62 8.82 -1.24
CA SER A 10 -6.83 8.68 -2.68
C SER A 10 -8.15 9.35 -3.06
N VAL A 11 -8.09 10.25 -4.04
CA VAL A 11 -9.28 10.90 -4.62
C VAL A 11 -9.46 10.36 -6.02
N PHE A 12 -10.61 9.73 -6.28
CA PHE A 12 -10.89 9.11 -7.57
C PHE A 12 -11.28 10.19 -8.57
N ILE A 13 -10.45 10.40 -9.60
CA ILE A 13 -10.70 11.38 -10.66
C ILE A 13 -11.71 10.84 -11.69
N ASP A 14 -11.77 9.52 -11.86
CA ASP A 14 -12.72 8.80 -12.69
C ASP A 14 -13.31 7.62 -11.89
N ASP A 15 -14.38 7.01 -12.40
CA ASP A 15 -15.01 5.82 -11.82
C ASP A 15 -13.99 4.67 -11.71
N CYS A 16 -13.79 4.18 -10.49
CA CYS A 16 -12.96 3.04 -10.17
C CYS A 16 -13.83 1.77 -10.15
N THR A 17 -13.60 0.90 -11.11
CA THR A 17 -14.34 -0.36 -11.33
C THR A 17 -13.35 -1.52 -11.53
N PRO A 18 -13.78 -2.80 -11.47
CA PRO A 18 -12.85 -3.93 -11.65
C PRO A 18 -12.08 -3.89 -12.98
N GLY A 19 -12.69 -3.36 -14.05
CA GLY A 19 -12.06 -3.22 -15.36
C GLY A 19 -11.14 -2.00 -15.51
N LYS A 20 -11.09 -1.11 -14.51
CA LYS A 20 -10.27 0.11 -14.51
C LYS A 20 -9.16 0.06 -13.43
N SER A 21 -8.64 -1.15 -13.17
CA SER A 21 -7.51 -1.43 -12.28
C SER A 21 -7.62 -0.73 -10.91
N PRO A 22 -8.52 -1.20 -10.03
CA PRO A 22 -8.66 -0.62 -8.71
C PRO A 22 -7.41 -0.85 -7.85
N LEU A 23 -7.19 0.05 -6.89
CA LEU A 23 -6.19 -0.18 -5.85
C LEU A 23 -6.59 -1.42 -5.04
N LEU A 24 -5.70 -2.40 -4.93
CA LEU A 24 -5.91 -3.60 -4.13
C LEU A 24 -5.29 -3.40 -2.74
N ALA A 25 -6.05 -3.75 -1.71
CA ALA A 25 -5.60 -3.68 -0.33
C ALA A 25 -5.83 -5.03 0.37
N ILE A 26 -4.98 -5.34 1.35
CA ILE A 26 -5.20 -6.42 2.31
C ILE A 26 -5.72 -5.78 3.60
N PRO A 27 -7.02 -5.90 3.92
CA PRO A 27 -7.59 -5.34 5.14
C PRO A 27 -6.86 -5.84 6.40
N GLY A 28 -6.52 -4.94 7.32
CA GLY A 28 -5.89 -5.31 8.59
C GLY A 28 -4.37 -5.50 8.51
N SER A 29 -3.79 -5.58 7.31
CA SER A 29 -2.33 -5.69 7.12
C SER A 29 -1.56 -4.57 7.82
N GLN A 30 -2.19 -3.41 8.05
CA GLN A 30 -1.55 -2.28 8.72
C GLN A 30 -1.13 -2.54 10.18
N HIS A 31 -1.71 -3.55 10.83
CA HIS A 31 -1.37 -3.91 12.21
C HIS A 31 -0.06 -4.70 12.32
N HIS A 32 0.51 -5.16 11.20
CA HIS A 32 1.76 -5.92 11.16
C HIS A 32 3.01 -5.02 11.15
N GLY A 33 2.85 -3.70 11.04
CA GLY A 33 3.96 -2.75 11.01
C GLY A 33 4.78 -2.84 9.71
N LEU A 34 6.02 -2.33 9.75
CA LEU A 34 6.94 -2.45 8.61
C LEU A 34 7.53 -3.85 8.62
N LEU A 35 7.08 -4.70 7.68
CA LEU A 35 7.72 -5.98 7.42
C LEU A 35 9.13 -5.75 6.85
N ASP A 36 10.05 -6.66 7.12
CA ASP A 36 11.43 -6.65 6.61
C ASP A 36 11.43 -6.56 5.09
N SER A 37 11.48 -5.33 4.59
CA SER A 37 11.45 -5.03 3.18
C SER A 37 12.81 -4.51 2.77
N LYS A 38 13.44 -5.21 1.83
CA LYS A 38 14.73 -4.83 1.29
C LYS A 38 14.53 -3.88 0.12
N LEU A 39 15.46 -2.96 -0.06
CA LEU A 39 15.56 -2.20 -1.31
C LEU A 39 15.70 -3.21 -2.46
N HIS A 40 14.88 -3.08 -3.48
CA HIS A 40 15.00 -3.88 -4.70
C HIS A 40 16.36 -3.59 -5.35
N GLU A 41 16.95 -4.61 -5.96
CA GLU A 41 18.27 -4.53 -6.60
C GLU A 41 18.29 -3.46 -7.72
N ASP A 42 17.15 -3.22 -8.35
CA ASP A 42 16.94 -2.19 -9.38
C ASP A 42 16.75 -0.75 -8.84
N ALA A 43 16.87 -0.53 -7.53
CA ALA A 43 16.74 0.80 -6.94
C ALA A 43 18.02 1.67 -7.10
N GLU A 44 19.03 1.18 -7.84
CA GLU A 44 20.21 1.95 -8.23
C GLU A 44 19.86 3.07 -9.22
N GLY A 45 19.43 4.22 -8.67
CA GLY A 45 19.27 5.45 -9.44
C GLY A 45 17.94 6.15 -9.18
N ARG A 46 17.99 7.19 -8.35
CA ARG A 46 17.06 8.32 -8.24
C ARG A 46 15.65 8.07 -8.82
N GLY A 47 14.79 7.45 -8.03
CA GLY A 47 13.38 7.29 -8.37
C GLY A 47 12.53 7.04 -7.15
N TYR A 48 12.50 5.81 -6.66
CA TYR A 48 11.78 5.42 -5.45
C TYR A 48 12.45 4.17 -4.85
N ALA A 49 12.52 4.08 -3.53
CA ALA A 49 12.91 2.84 -2.87
C ALA A 49 11.84 1.78 -3.15
N LEU A 50 12.11 0.85 -4.06
CA LEU A 50 11.25 -0.30 -4.27
C LEU A 50 11.45 -1.23 -3.08
N HIS A 51 10.44 -1.35 -2.24
CA HIS A 51 10.46 -2.25 -1.09
C HIS A 51 9.95 -3.62 -1.52
N HIS A 52 10.80 -4.64 -1.40
CA HIS A 52 10.42 -6.02 -1.69
C HIS A 52 9.83 -6.66 -0.43
N ILE A 53 8.55 -7.03 -0.47
CA ILE A 53 7.93 -7.94 0.51
C ILE A 53 8.15 -9.38 0.06
N ASP A 54 8.55 -10.26 0.98
CA ASP A 54 8.69 -11.68 0.69
C ASP A 54 7.34 -12.30 0.26
N ARG A 55 7.40 -13.23 -0.71
CA ARG A 55 6.19 -13.86 -1.26
C ARG A 55 5.43 -14.67 -0.22
N ALA A 56 6.11 -15.36 0.70
CA ALA A 56 5.45 -16.14 1.74
C ALA A 56 4.77 -15.22 2.76
N ALA A 57 5.41 -14.09 3.09
CA ALA A 57 4.80 -13.06 3.93
C ALA A 57 3.55 -12.45 3.28
N LEU A 58 3.60 -12.14 1.99
CA LEU A 58 2.44 -11.66 1.24
C LEU A 58 1.31 -12.69 1.19
N ALA A 59 1.63 -13.95 0.90
CA ALA A 59 0.65 -15.03 0.87
C ALA A 59 -0.06 -15.18 2.22
N LYS A 60 0.71 -15.18 3.32
CA LYS A 60 0.14 -15.25 4.67
C LYS A 60 -0.82 -14.08 4.96
N LEU A 61 -0.43 -12.85 4.64
CA LEU A 61 -1.29 -11.69 4.83
C LEU A 61 -2.58 -11.78 4.01
N ALA A 62 -2.47 -12.24 2.76
CA ALA A 62 -3.62 -12.43 1.88
C ALA A 62 -4.54 -13.57 2.36
N ASP A 63 -3.99 -14.66 2.90
CA ASP A 63 -4.76 -15.76 3.47
C ASP A 63 -5.51 -15.33 4.75
N GLU A 64 -4.90 -14.45 5.55
CA GLU A 64 -5.49 -13.95 6.81
C GLU A 64 -6.56 -12.87 6.58
N GLY A 65 -6.29 -11.90 5.69
CA GLY A 65 -7.12 -10.70 5.50
C GLY A 65 -7.93 -10.64 4.20
N GLY A 66 -7.64 -11.52 3.24
CA GLY A 66 -8.14 -11.41 1.86
C GLY A 66 -7.47 -10.28 1.07
N ILE A 67 -7.84 -10.15 -0.21
CA ILE A 67 -7.43 -9.04 -1.08
C ILE A 67 -8.70 -8.38 -1.61
N GLU A 68 -8.88 -7.10 -1.28
CA GLU A 68 -10.08 -6.36 -1.61
C GLU A 68 -9.78 -5.17 -2.53
N PRO A 69 -10.56 -4.97 -3.60
CA PRO A 69 -10.44 -3.80 -4.46
C PRO A 69 -11.13 -2.59 -3.83
N ILE A 70 -10.43 -1.45 -3.79
CA ILE A 70 -11.01 -0.17 -3.39
C ILE A 70 -11.64 0.49 -4.61
N MET A 71 -12.98 0.52 -4.65
CA MET A 71 -13.79 0.96 -5.79
C MET A 71 -14.76 2.07 -5.40
N GLY A 72 -15.22 2.84 -6.39
CA GLY A 72 -16.10 3.98 -6.16
C GLY A 72 -16.25 4.84 -7.42
N LYS A 73 -17.23 5.74 -7.43
CA LYS A 73 -17.41 6.70 -8.53
C LYS A 73 -16.37 7.81 -8.49
N ALA A 74 -16.23 8.55 -9.59
CA ALA A 74 -15.48 9.80 -9.61
C ALA A 74 -15.92 10.74 -8.45
N GLY A 75 -14.96 11.34 -7.76
CA GLY A 75 -15.16 12.13 -6.56
C GLY A 75 -15.17 11.34 -5.24
N THR A 76 -15.11 10.01 -5.28
CA THR A 76 -14.95 9.20 -4.06
C THR A 76 -13.58 9.45 -3.44
N VAL A 77 -13.54 9.49 -2.11
CA VAL A 77 -12.31 9.62 -1.33
C VAL A 77 -12.09 8.34 -0.52
N ALA A 78 -10.94 7.71 -0.71
CA ALA A 78 -10.50 6.56 0.05
C ALA A 78 -9.38 6.95 1.02
N PHE A 79 -9.55 6.59 2.28
CA PHE A 79 -8.57 6.80 3.33
C PHE A 79 -7.88 5.48 3.66
N VAL A 80 -6.56 5.42 3.50
CA VAL A 80 -5.76 4.20 3.70
C VAL A 80 -4.65 4.49 4.70
N THR A 81 -4.63 3.73 5.79
CA THR A 81 -3.62 3.89 6.84
C THR A 81 -2.23 3.57 6.30
N ALA A 82 -1.26 4.44 6.56
CA ALA A 82 0.13 4.12 6.26
C ALA A 82 0.70 3.22 7.37
N THR A 83 1.41 2.17 6.99
CA THR A 83 2.32 1.43 7.87
C THR A 83 3.70 2.05 7.80
N GLY A 84 4.42 2.14 8.92
CA GLY A 84 5.70 2.87 9.08
C GLY A 84 6.55 2.99 7.81
N PHE A 85 6.45 4.12 7.10
CA PHE A 85 7.31 4.46 5.96
C PHE A 85 8.44 5.39 6.44
N PRO A 86 9.72 5.00 6.33
CA PRO A 86 10.83 5.84 6.77
C PRO A 86 10.96 7.17 6.01
N TRP A 87 10.48 7.26 4.76
CA TRP A 87 10.88 8.30 3.79
C TRP A 87 9.84 9.38 3.46
N ILE A 88 8.65 9.39 4.07
CA ILE A 88 7.67 10.51 3.89
C ILE A 88 8.21 11.86 4.44
N THR A 89 9.41 11.88 5.01
CA THR A 89 10.06 13.06 5.60
C THR A 89 11.40 13.43 4.95
N GLN A 90 11.71 12.98 3.72
CA GLN A 90 12.85 13.50 2.96
C GLN A 90 12.41 14.40 1.81
#